data_AF-A0AAU9XP90-F1
#
_entry.id   AF-A0AAU9XP90-F1
#
_cell.length_a   1.000
_cell.length_b   1.000
_cell.length_c   1.000
_cell.angle_alpha   90.00
_cell.angle_beta   90.00
_cell.angle_gamma   90.00
#
_symmetry.space_group_name_H-M   'P 1'
#
loop_
_entity.id
_entity.type
_entity.pdbx_description
1 polymer ?
#
loop_
_entity_poly.entity_id
_entity_poly.type
_entity_poly.pdbx_seq_one_letter_code
_entity_poly.pdbx_strand_id
1 'polypeptide(L)'
;YDDLSEKEIISERDFILSQKSLNITPFKDANINDNHIYLVELQQPNKDEAIKFLDNNGLKPERVARVVVFFGGKLSPEVREYLVSPAAKSSLYKETTGPGHKYPIPYEAHPEDSKELDATESFILKMSEQLRDLFYESFDGYTYDNCTDRCLTWDYSSLGEFGLRKKWFFFKRDLPGNYLHPVGLSLYVDTRGSDVSRWKVEKVVYLNSSFDSVEELMVAYRNDSVNKVFIPAPSYSPEKLLFSSYLRRGARIPQSLCAPFNWLSQMERNIRSADVM
;
A
#
# COMPACT_ATOMS: atom_id res chain seq x y z
N TYR A 1 12.81 28.10 -3.69
CA TYR A 1 12.68 26.77 -4.29
C TYR A 1 13.00 25.68 -3.29
N ASP A 2 13.97 25.91 -2.39
CA ASP A 2 14.14 25.07 -1.19
C ASP A 2 12.80 24.83 -0.50
N ASP A 3 12.54 23.57 -0.15
CA ASP A 3 11.37 23.13 0.58
C ASP A 3 11.19 23.89 1.90
N LEU A 4 10.04 23.72 2.53
CA LEU A 4 9.82 24.28 3.86
C LEU A 4 10.81 23.66 4.85
N SER A 5 11.42 24.50 5.67
CA SER A 5 12.17 24.05 6.83
C SER A 5 11.23 23.43 7.86
N GLU A 6 11.78 22.61 8.76
CA GLU A 6 11.02 22.02 9.86
C GLU A 6 10.25 23.07 10.68
N LYS A 7 10.88 24.21 10.96
CA LYS A 7 10.25 25.32 11.71
C LYS A 7 9.08 25.94 10.95
N GLU A 8 9.20 26.09 9.63
CA GLU A 8 8.10 26.56 8.79
C GLU A 8 6.95 25.54 8.85
N ILE A 9 7.21 24.25 8.59
CA ILE A 9 6.20 23.19 8.63
C ILE A 9 5.44 23.17 9.96
N ILE A 10 6.15 23.24 11.09
CA ILE A 10 5.55 23.29 12.43
C ILE A 10 4.69 24.54 12.60
N SER A 11 5.19 25.72 12.20
CA SER A 11 4.44 26.98 12.27
C SER A 11 3.13 26.91 11.47
N GLU A 12 3.19 26.44 10.22
CA GLU A 12 1.99 26.36 9.37
C GLU A 12 0.98 25.35 9.91
N ARG A 13 1.44 24.18 10.36
CA ARG A 13 0.60 23.16 10.97
C ARG A 13 -0.11 23.70 12.21
N ASP A 14 0.62 24.32 13.13
CA ASP A 14 0.08 24.82 14.39
C ASP A 14 -0.88 25.99 14.15
N PHE A 15 -0.58 26.85 13.18
CA PHE A 15 -1.49 27.91 12.76
C PHE A 15 -2.81 27.35 12.23
N ILE A 16 -2.78 26.36 11.34
CA ILE A 16 -4.00 25.72 10.80
C ILE A 16 -4.77 24.97 11.89
N LEU A 17 -4.09 24.25 12.79
CA LEU A 17 -4.72 23.59 13.95
C LEU A 17 -5.45 24.59 14.86
N SER A 18 -4.94 25.82 15.00
CA SER A 18 -5.58 26.85 15.82
C SER A 18 -6.89 27.41 15.24
N GLN A 19 -7.17 27.15 13.95
CA GLN A 19 -8.37 27.65 13.26
C GLN A 19 -9.61 26.83 13.64
N LYS A 20 -10.34 27.29 14.66
CA LYS A 20 -11.55 26.62 15.18
C LYS A 20 -12.61 26.32 14.10
N SER A 21 -12.71 27.15 13.07
CA SER A 21 -13.65 26.96 11.95
C SER A 21 -13.39 25.70 11.13
N LEU A 22 -12.15 25.18 11.14
CA LEU A 22 -11.77 23.98 10.40
C LEU A 22 -12.00 22.69 11.21
N ASN A 23 -12.19 22.79 12.53
CA ASN A 23 -12.42 21.65 13.43
C ASN A 23 -11.43 20.49 13.18
N ILE A 24 -10.13 20.78 13.20
CA ILE A 24 -9.07 19.82 12.87
C ILE A 24 -8.59 19.11 14.14
N THR A 25 -8.57 17.79 14.10
CA THR A 25 -7.97 16.94 15.12
C THR A 25 -6.48 16.78 14.84
N PRO A 26 -5.59 16.90 15.84
CA PRO A 26 -4.17 16.61 15.67
C PRO A 26 -3.96 15.21 15.08
N PHE A 27 -3.10 15.08 14.07
CA PHE A 27 -2.96 13.84 13.31
C PHE A 27 -2.69 12.61 14.19
N LYS A 28 -1.92 12.77 15.28
CA LYS A 28 -1.66 11.67 16.22
C LYS A 28 -2.93 11.06 16.80
N ASP A 29 -3.94 11.89 17.09
CA ASP A 29 -5.17 11.52 17.79
C ASP A 29 -6.36 11.35 16.83
N ALA A 30 -6.17 11.68 15.55
CA ALA A 30 -7.21 11.61 14.53
C ALA A 30 -7.49 10.16 14.09
N ASN A 31 -8.72 9.92 13.70
CA ASN A 31 -9.20 8.77 12.96
C ASN A 31 -9.59 9.17 11.52
N ILE A 32 -9.92 8.20 10.67
CA ILE A 32 -10.37 8.44 9.29
C ILE A 32 -11.62 9.36 9.21
N ASN A 33 -12.49 9.32 10.22
CA ASN A 33 -13.69 10.15 10.32
C ASN A 33 -13.48 11.45 11.10
N ASP A 34 -12.23 11.88 11.31
CA ASP A 34 -11.89 13.21 11.81
C ASP A 34 -11.43 14.11 10.67
N ASN A 35 -11.46 15.43 10.89
CA ASN A 35 -10.75 16.33 9.99
C ASN A 35 -9.27 16.39 10.42
N HIS A 36 -8.33 16.16 9.51
CA HIS A 36 -6.91 16.18 9.85
C HIS A 36 -6.08 16.73 8.69
N ILE A 37 -4.91 17.28 9.03
CA ILE A 37 -3.93 17.75 8.04
C ILE A 37 -3.22 16.52 7.48
N TYR A 38 -3.26 16.35 6.15
CA TYR A 38 -2.56 15.29 5.44
C TYR A 38 -1.15 15.73 5.03
N LEU A 39 -1.02 16.95 4.48
CA LEU A 39 0.23 17.44 3.89
C LEU A 39 0.43 18.92 4.18
N VAL A 40 1.68 19.30 4.46
CA VAL A 40 2.17 20.68 4.50
C VAL A 40 3.42 20.73 3.65
N GLU A 41 3.41 21.54 2.59
CA GLU A 41 4.54 21.68 1.68
C GLU A 41 4.68 23.10 1.13
N LEU A 42 5.79 23.40 0.47
CA LEU A 42 6.00 24.71 -0.15
C LEU A 42 5.06 24.89 -1.35
N GLN A 43 4.27 25.96 -1.35
CA GLN A 43 3.66 26.46 -2.58
C GLN A 43 4.73 27.19 -3.38
N GLN A 44 5.07 26.66 -4.56
CA GLN A 44 6.01 27.32 -5.45
C GLN A 44 5.46 28.69 -5.89
N PRO A 45 6.31 29.74 -5.93
CA PRO A 45 5.88 31.06 -6.36
C PRO A 45 5.49 31.02 -7.84
N ASN A 46 4.71 32.01 -8.28
CA ASN A 46 4.40 32.12 -9.70
C ASN A 46 5.70 32.32 -10.50
N LYS A 47 5.78 31.69 -11.68
CA LYS A 47 6.96 31.76 -12.54
C LYS A 47 7.39 33.21 -12.81
N ASP A 48 6.43 34.09 -13.06
CA ASP A 48 6.69 35.50 -13.34
C ASP A 48 7.29 36.25 -12.14
N GLU A 49 6.86 35.93 -10.92
CA GLU A 49 7.43 36.51 -9.69
C GLU A 49 8.86 36.01 -9.47
N ALA A 50 9.08 34.72 -9.72
CA ALA A 50 10.41 34.15 -9.60
C ALA A 50 11.39 34.72 -10.63
N ILE A 51 11.01 34.85 -11.90
CA ILE A 51 11.84 35.46 -12.94
C ILE A 51 12.11 36.94 -12.63
N LYS A 52 11.12 37.67 -12.11
CA LYS A 52 11.33 39.06 -11.67
C LYS A 52 12.41 39.14 -10.59
N PHE A 53 12.37 38.27 -9.58
CA PHE A 53 13.39 38.22 -8.53
C PHE A 53 14.77 37.81 -9.05
N LEU A 54 14.84 36.75 -9.85
CA LEU A 54 16.11 36.16 -10.30
C LEU A 54 16.83 37.03 -11.35
N ASP A 55 16.10 37.54 -12.33
CA ASP A 55 16.69 38.13 -13.54
C ASP A 55 16.51 39.65 -13.61
N ASN A 56 15.51 40.20 -12.89
CA ASN A 56 15.11 41.61 -13.03
C ASN A 56 15.22 42.40 -11.72
N ASN A 57 16.01 41.91 -10.75
CA ASN A 57 16.24 42.56 -9.44
C ASN A 57 14.93 42.90 -8.69
N GLY A 58 13.88 42.10 -8.89
CA GLY A 58 12.61 42.21 -8.18
C GLY A 58 12.72 41.76 -6.72
N LEU A 59 11.63 41.92 -5.97
CA LEU A 59 11.56 41.43 -4.59
C LEU A 59 11.51 39.90 -4.55
N LYS A 60 12.14 39.31 -3.53
CA LYS A 60 12.04 37.86 -3.28
C LYS A 60 10.57 37.49 -3.02
N PRO A 61 10.01 36.51 -3.73
CA PRO A 61 8.63 36.09 -3.51
C PRO A 61 8.42 35.64 -2.05
N GLU A 62 7.26 36.00 -1.49
CA GLU A 62 6.86 35.51 -0.17
C GLU A 62 6.78 33.99 -0.20
N ARG A 63 7.27 33.35 0.87
CA ARG A 63 7.14 31.90 1.04
C ARG A 63 5.74 31.61 1.55
N VAL A 64 5.04 30.73 0.83
CA VAL A 64 3.67 30.30 1.12
C VAL A 64 3.68 28.79 1.23
N ALA A 65 2.91 28.25 2.18
CA ALA A 65 2.72 26.81 2.28
C ALA A 65 1.38 26.40 1.69
N ARG A 66 1.36 25.25 1.00
CA ARG A 66 0.12 24.53 0.67
C ARG A 66 -0.14 23.53 1.78
N VAL A 67 -1.33 23.61 2.37
CA VAL A 67 -1.81 22.69 3.41
C VAL A 67 -3.02 21.94 2.87
N VAL A 68 -2.93 20.62 2.80
CA VAL A 68 -4.01 19.72 2.37
C VAL A 68 -4.69 19.16 3.60
N VAL A 69 -6.01 19.33 3.70
CA VAL A 69 -6.82 18.87 4.82
C VAL A 69 -7.86 17.88 4.33
N PHE A 70 -7.90 16.71 4.95
CA PHE A 70 -8.97 15.74 4.77
C PHE A 70 -10.07 16.06 5.77
N PHE A 71 -11.27 16.32 5.29
CA PHE A 71 -12.44 16.60 6.13
C PHE A 71 -13.29 15.35 6.32
N GLY A 72 -12.73 14.33 6.96
CA GLY A 72 -13.41 13.05 7.21
C GLY A 72 -14.60 13.16 8.17
N GLY A 73 -14.62 14.17 9.04
CA GLY A 73 -15.66 14.38 10.06
C GLY A 73 -16.88 15.16 9.59
N LYS A 74 -16.95 15.51 8.30
CA LYS A 74 -18.14 16.14 7.71
C LYS A 74 -19.17 15.09 7.31
N LEU A 75 -20.45 15.48 7.32
CA LEU A 75 -21.56 14.65 6.82
C LEU A 75 -21.32 14.20 5.36
N SER A 76 -20.76 15.09 4.54
CA SER A 76 -20.22 14.77 3.23
C SER A 76 -18.71 15.01 3.29
N PRO A 77 -17.89 13.96 3.46
CA PRO A 77 -16.44 14.10 3.48
C PRO A 77 -15.91 14.75 2.20
N GLU A 78 -14.81 15.47 2.33
CA GLU A 78 -14.18 16.18 1.21
C GLU A 78 -12.70 16.45 1.50
N VAL A 79 -11.95 16.80 0.46
CA VAL A 79 -10.57 17.30 0.59
C VAL A 79 -10.53 18.77 0.18
N ARG A 80 -9.82 19.59 0.95
CA ARG A 80 -9.53 20.99 0.57
C ARG A 80 -8.06 21.33 0.74
N GLU A 81 -7.65 22.35 0.00
CA GLU A 81 -6.30 22.86 0.00
C GLU A 81 -6.31 24.33 0.42
N TYR A 82 -5.34 24.71 1.24
CA TYR A 82 -5.20 26.07 1.74
C TYR A 82 -3.80 26.60 1.47
N LEU A 83 -3.70 27.85 1.08
CA LEU A 83 -2.45 28.61 1.09
C LEU A 83 -2.32 29.31 2.42
N VAL A 84 -1.19 29.12 3.09
CA VAL A 84 -0.89 29.70 4.40
C VAL A 84 0.33 30.59 4.28
N SER A 85 0.21 31.84 4.74
CA SER A 85 1.27 32.82 4.57
C SER A 85 1.31 33.88 5.68
N PRO A 86 2.45 34.59 5.81
CA PRO A 86 3.78 34.19 5.32
C PRO A 86 4.32 32.97 6.08
N ALA A 87 5.12 32.14 5.42
CA ALA A 87 5.72 30.98 6.07
C ALA A 87 6.57 31.36 7.31
N ALA A 88 6.56 30.53 8.36
CA ALA A 88 7.16 30.74 9.69
C ALA A 88 6.55 31.85 10.56
N LYS A 89 5.65 32.68 10.02
CA LYS A 89 4.90 33.73 10.76
C LYS A 89 3.46 33.81 10.25
N SER A 90 2.86 32.63 10.09
CA SER A 90 1.53 32.44 9.52
C SER A 90 0.50 33.31 10.23
N SER A 91 -0.23 34.10 9.45
CA SER A 91 -1.28 34.99 9.98
C SER A 91 -2.57 34.92 9.16
N LEU A 92 -2.48 34.36 7.96
CA LEU A 92 -3.60 34.20 7.04
C LEU A 92 -3.57 32.81 6.43
N TYR A 93 -4.75 32.24 6.23
CA TYR A 93 -4.94 31.13 5.30
C TYR A 93 -6.08 31.46 4.34
N LYS A 94 -5.97 30.96 3.11
CA LYS A 94 -7.00 31.10 2.08
C LYS A 94 -7.17 29.79 1.34
N GLU A 95 -8.42 29.38 1.11
CA GLU A 95 -8.71 28.23 0.26
C GLU A 95 -8.17 28.46 -1.16
N THR A 96 -7.55 27.42 -1.72
CA THR A 96 -7.00 27.47 -3.08
C THR A 96 -7.56 26.35 -3.93
N THR A 97 -7.48 26.58 -5.24
CA THR A 97 -7.91 25.65 -6.27
C THR A 97 -6.86 25.63 -7.38
N GLY A 98 -6.68 24.49 -8.01
CA GLY A 98 -5.73 24.25 -9.09
C GLY A 98 -6.42 23.78 -10.36
N PRO A 99 -5.77 23.95 -11.53
CA PRO A 99 -6.30 23.44 -12.78
C PRO A 99 -6.39 21.90 -12.76
N GLY A 100 -7.40 21.35 -13.41
CA GLY A 100 -7.54 19.90 -13.60
C GLY A 100 -8.23 19.13 -12.46
N HIS A 101 -8.70 19.83 -11.42
CA HIS A 101 -9.43 19.22 -10.30
C HIS A 101 -10.88 19.71 -10.22
N LYS A 102 -11.77 18.84 -9.72
CA LYS A 102 -13.12 19.20 -9.27
C LYS A 102 -13.03 19.73 -7.84
N TYR A 103 -13.74 20.82 -7.54
CA TYR A 103 -13.77 21.41 -6.21
C TYR A 103 -15.19 21.42 -5.60
N PRO A 104 -15.33 21.12 -4.29
CA PRO A 104 -14.30 20.54 -3.42
C PRO A 104 -13.81 19.19 -3.96
N ILE A 105 -12.57 18.83 -3.65
CA ILE A 105 -11.98 17.58 -4.16
C ILE A 105 -12.78 16.42 -3.56
N PRO A 106 -13.36 15.52 -4.37
CA PRO A 106 -14.12 14.38 -3.86
C PRO A 106 -13.27 13.59 -2.87
N TYR A 107 -13.86 13.20 -1.74
CA TYR A 107 -13.12 12.49 -0.71
C TYR A 107 -12.51 11.20 -1.26
N GLU A 108 -13.18 10.50 -2.16
CA GLU A 108 -12.72 9.24 -2.75
C GLU A 108 -11.42 9.38 -3.56
N ALA A 109 -11.03 10.60 -3.94
CA ALA A 109 -9.79 10.88 -4.65
C ALA A 109 -8.57 11.07 -3.72
N HIS A 110 -8.76 11.06 -2.40
CA HIS A 110 -7.65 11.22 -1.45
C HIS A 110 -6.65 10.05 -1.55
N PRO A 111 -5.34 10.33 -1.48
CA PRO A 111 -4.34 9.30 -1.23
C PRO A 111 -4.62 8.60 0.10
N GLU A 112 -4.38 7.30 0.14
CA GLU A 112 -4.43 6.57 1.40
C GLU A 112 -3.34 7.09 2.36
N ASP A 113 -3.71 7.28 3.62
CA ASP A 113 -2.81 7.65 4.71
C ASP A 113 -2.85 6.58 5.80
N SER A 114 -2.08 6.79 6.88
CA SER A 114 -2.05 5.80 7.97
C SER A 114 -3.39 5.67 8.69
N LYS A 115 -4.27 6.68 8.64
CA LYS A 115 -5.57 6.65 9.32
C LYS A 115 -6.58 5.79 8.57
N GLU A 116 -6.57 5.86 7.25
CA GLU A 116 -7.30 4.90 6.42
C GLU A 116 -6.70 3.49 6.54
N LEU A 117 -5.36 3.37 6.66
CA LEU A 117 -4.72 2.07 6.85
C LEU A 117 -5.13 1.41 8.18
N ASP A 118 -5.17 2.15 9.28
CA ASP A 118 -5.63 1.66 10.60
C ASP A 118 -7.11 1.21 10.55
N ALA A 119 -7.96 1.97 9.84
CA ALA A 119 -9.36 1.62 9.62
C ALA A 119 -9.51 0.35 8.77
N THR A 120 -8.68 0.22 7.74
CA THR A 120 -8.61 -0.95 6.87
C THR A 120 -8.16 -2.19 7.62
N GLU A 121 -7.12 -2.08 8.44
CA GLU A 121 -6.64 -3.18 9.28
C GLU A 121 -7.75 -3.67 10.22
N SER A 122 -8.46 -2.75 10.87
CA SER A 122 -9.59 -3.08 11.75
C SER A 122 -10.73 -3.79 11.01
N PHE A 123 -11.03 -3.35 9.78
CA PHE A 123 -12.04 -3.98 8.93
C PHE A 123 -11.61 -5.39 8.51
N ILE A 124 -10.37 -5.55 8.03
CA ILE A 124 -9.83 -6.84 7.60
C ILE A 124 -9.73 -7.82 8.76
N LEU A 125 -9.31 -7.38 9.95
CA LEU A 125 -9.28 -8.21 11.16
C LEU A 125 -10.67 -8.82 11.44
N LYS A 126 -11.73 -8.01 11.42
CA LYS A 126 -13.11 -8.49 11.62
C LYS A 126 -13.55 -9.50 10.56
N MET A 127 -13.16 -9.32 9.31
CA MET A 127 -13.45 -10.30 8.25
C MET A 127 -12.64 -11.59 8.45
N SER A 128 -11.38 -11.46 8.84
CA SER A 128 -10.45 -12.57 9.09
C SER A 128 -10.88 -13.46 10.26
N GLU A 129 -11.49 -12.89 11.30
CA GLU A 129 -12.07 -13.66 12.41
C GLU A 129 -13.09 -14.70 11.92
N GLN A 130 -13.92 -14.34 10.95
CA GLN A 130 -14.91 -15.25 10.36
C GLN A 130 -14.26 -16.33 9.47
N LEU A 131 -13.10 -16.02 8.89
CA LEU A 131 -12.35 -16.88 7.96
C LEU A 131 -11.35 -17.81 8.67
N ARG A 132 -11.26 -17.77 10.01
CA ARG A 132 -10.25 -18.50 10.79
C ARG A 132 -10.16 -19.99 10.45
N ASP A 133 -11.30 -20.68 10.41
CA ASP A 133 -11.34 -22.13 10.14
C ASP A 133 -10.77 -22.42 8.74
N LEU A 134 -11.19 -21.63 7.74
CA LEU A 134 -10.69 -21.74 6.37
C LEU A 134 -9.19 -21.48 6.30
N PHE A 135 -8.69 -20.45 6.96
CA PHE A 135 -7.26 -20.15 7.00
C PHE A 135 -6.44 -21.30 7.57
N TYR A 136 -6.86 -21.80 8.73
CA TYR A 136 -6.13 -22.85 9.44
C TYR A 136 -6.12 -24.16 8.64
N GLU A 137 -7.28 -24.58 8.15
CA GLU A 137 -7.43 -25.85 7.43
C GLU A 137 -6.82 -25.78 6.02
N SER A 138 -7.06 -24.69 5.28
CA SER A 138 -6.66 -24.61 3.88
C SER A 138 -5.22 -24.20 3.66
N PHE A 139 -4.65 -23.38 4.55
CA PHE A 139 -3.37 -22.72 4.29
C PHE A 139 -2.23 -23.20 5.17
N ASP A 140 -2.31 -24.46 5.62
CA ASP A 140 -1.29 -25.12 6.44
C ASP A 140 -1.16 -24.41 7.79
N GLY A 141 -2.24 -24.33 8.57
CA GLY A 141 -2.22 -23.82 9.94
C GLY A 141 -1.92 -22.32 10.08
N TYR A 142 -1.98 -21.56 8.98
CA TYR A 142 -1.83 -20.12 9.01
C TYR A 142 -3.08 -19.46 9.59
N THR A 143 -2.88 -18.39 10.37
CA THR A 143 -3.97 -17.54 10.86
C THR A 143 -3.63 -16.08 10.62
N TYR A 144 -4.65 -15.22 10.66
CA TYR A 144 -4.45 -13.78 10.53
C TYR A 144 -4.16 -13.12 11.88
N ASP A 145 -4.96 -13.47 12.89
CA ASP A 145 -4.81 -12.99 14.26
C ASP A 145 -4.14 -14.04 15.15
N ASN A 146 -3.55 -13.59 16.26
CA ASN A 146 -2.91 -14.42 17.28
C ASN A 146 -1.88 -15.43 16.72
N CYS A 147 -1.23 -15.08 15.61
CA CYS A 147 -0.19 -15.87 14.97
C CYS A 147 1.20 -15.49 15.52
N THR A 148 2.15 -16.43 15.49
CA THR A 148 3.56 -16.17 15.86
C THR A 148 4.49 -16.42 14.68
N ASP A 149 4.41 -17.60 14.05
CA ASP A 149 5.31 -18.06 12.99
C ASP A 149 4.57 -18.38 11.67
N ARG A 150 3.23 -18.48 11.71
CA ARG A 150 2.36 -18.75 10.56
C ARG A 150 1.31 -17.65 10.39
N CYS A 151 1.80 -16.44 10.17
CA CYS A 151 0.96 -15.26 9.99
C CYS A 151 0.53 -15.07 8.54
N LEU A 152 -0.75 -14.77 8.34
CA LEU A 152 -1.23 -14.16 7.10
C LEU A 152 -1.10 -12.65 7.20
N THR A 153 -0.86 -12.03 6.05
CA THR A 153 -0.96 -10.60 5.85
C THR A 153 -1.76 -10.35 4.57
N TRP A 154 -2.00 -9.09 4.22
CA TRP A 154 -2.74 -8.72 3.04
C TRP A 154 -1.98 -7.70 2.20
N ASP A 155 -2.41 -7.60 0.96
CA ASP A 155 -2.08 -6.51 0.05
C ASP A 155 -3.36 -6.01 -0.58
N TYR A 156 -3.29 -4.90 -1.32
CA TYR A 156 -4.47 -4.36 -1.99
C TYR A 156 -4.19 -3.81 -3.39
N SER A 157 -5.23 -3.78 -4.23
CA SER A 157 -5.15 -3.19 -5.55
C SER A 157 -5.28 -1.67 -5.50
N SER A 158 -4.79 -0.98 -6.53
CA SER A 158 -5.19 0.41 -6.77
C SER A 158 -6.71 0.53 -6.94
N LEU A 159 -7.21 1.76 -6.82
CA LEU A 159 -8.61 2.08 -7.09
C LEU A 159 -8.95 1.75 -8.55
N GLY A 160 -10.01 0.97 -8.78
CA GLY A 160 -10.36 0.48 -10.11
C GLY A 160 -11.19 1.45 -10.95
N GLU A 161 -11.88 2.42 -10.33
CA GLU A 161 -12.83 3.31 -11.01
C GLU A 161 -12.86 4.69 -10.36
N PHE A 162 -12.85 5.76 -11.17
CA PHE A 162 -12.87 7.13 -10.70
C PHE A 162 -14.18 7.46 -9.95
N GLY A 163 -14.07 8.06 -8.77
CA GLY A 163 -15.23 8.38 -7.92
C GLY A 163 -15.81 7.17 -7.16
N LEU A 164 -15.28 5.97 -7.41
CA LEU A 164 -15.46 4.84 -6.51
C LEU A 164 -14.19 4.67 -5.66
N ARG A 165 -14.37 4.10 -4.47
CA ARG A 165 -13.26 3.66 -3.63
C ARG A 165 -13.46 2.18 -3.32
N LYS A 166 -13.22 1.35 -4.33
CA LYS A 166 -13.33 -0.10 -4.24
C LYS A 166 -11.97 -0.73 -4.52
N LYS A 167 -11.54 -1.64 -3.65
CA LYS A 167 -10.23 -2.27 -3.68
C LYS A 167 -10.38 -3.78 -3.56
N TRP A 168 -9.51 -4.50 -4.25
CA TRP A 168 -9.27 -5.91 -3.95
C TRP A 168 -8.26 -6.00 -2.81
N PHE A 169 -8.54 -6.82 -1.82
CA PHE A 169 -7.63 -7.22 -0.76
C PHE A 169 -7.22 -8.67 -0.98
N PHE A 170 -5.91 -8.93 -1.07
CA PHE A 170 -5.36 -10.25 -1.37
C PHE A 170 -4.64 -10.80 -0.15
N PHE A 171 -5.07 -11.95 0.37
CA PHE A 171 -4.36 -12.60 1.47
C PHE A 171 -3.11 -13.32 0.96
N LYS A 172 -2.02 -13.19 1.73
CA LYS A 172 -0.71 -13.78 1.47
C LYS A 172 -0.05 -14.21 2.76
N ARG A 173 0.90 -15.13 2.67
CA ARG A 173 1.70 -15.55 3.84
C ARG A 173 2.72 -14.47 4.18
N ASP A 174 2.84 -14.14 5.46
CA ASP A 174 3.86 -13.21 5.93
C ASP A 174 5.22 -13.90 6.02
N LEU A 175 5.87 -13.98 4.87
CA LEU A 175 7.19 -14.55 4.67
C LEU A 175 8.08 -13.53 3.94
N PRO A 176 9.42 -13.65 4.01
CA PRO A 176 10.31 -12.84 3.18
C PRO A 176 9.92 -12.89 1.71
N GLY A 177 9.61 -11.74 1.11
CA GLY A 177 9.05 -11.65 -0.25
C GLY A 177 7.59 -12.12 -0.34
N ASN A 178 6.75 -11.77 0.65
CA ASN A 178 5.35 -12.19 0.82
C ASN A 178 4.47 -12.04 -0.44
N TYR A 179 4.76 -11.08 -1.32
CA TYR A 179 4.05 -10.91 -2.60
C TYR A 179 4.07 -12.15 -3.49
N LEU A 180 5.05 -13.04 -3.30
CA LEU A 180 5.18 -14.31 -4.02
C LEU A 180 4.49 -15.49 -3.31
N HIS A 181 3.79 -15.23 -2.20
CA HIS A 181 3.11 -16.25 -1.39
C HIS A 181 1.60 -15.98 -1.24
N PRO A 182 0.84 -15.75 -2.32
CA PRO A 182 -0.60 -15.62 -2.24
C PRO A 182 -1.23 -16.94 -1.78
N VAL A 183 -2.32 -16.86 -0.99
CA VAL A 183 -3.07 -18.06 -0.56
C VAL A 183 -4.32 -18.31 -1.39
N GLY A 184 -4.62 -17.44 -2.36
CA GLY A 184 -5.77 -17.60 -3.25
C GLY A 184 -7.11 -17.26 -2.61
N LEU A 185 -7.10 -16.41 -1.57
CA LEU A 185 -8.30 -15.77 -1.05
C LEU A 185 -8.20 -14.25 -1.28
N SER A 186 -9.29 -13.64 -1.74
CA SER A 186 -9.36 -12.19 -1.95
C SER A 186 -10.74 -11.62 -1.66
N LEU A 187 -10.79 -10.40 -1.15
CA LEU A 187 -12.02 -9.66 -0.85
C LEU A 187 -12.10 -8.44 -1.76
N TYR A 188 -13.21 -8.24 -2.45
CA TYR A 188 -13.51 -6.97 -3.12
C TYR A 188 -14.36 -6.13 -2.18
N VAL A 189 -13.82 -5.01 -1.72
CA VAL A 189 -14.43 -4.21 -0.66
C VAL A 189 -14.69 -2.80 -1.17
N ASP A 190 -15.89 -2.30 -0.87
CA ASP A 190 -16.26 -0.91 -1.03
C ASP A 190 -15.90 -0.14 0.26
N THR A 191 -14.88 0.71 0.15
CA THR A 191 -14.30 1.50 1.26
C THR A 191 -14.61 2.99 1.08
N ARG A 192 -15.74 3.33 0.45
CA ARG A 192 -16.15 4.74 0.24
C ARG A 192 -16.50 5.44 1.54
N GLY A 193 -16.23 6.74 1.56
CA GLY A 193 -16.45 7.61 2.71
C GLY A 193 -15.52 7.30 3.88
N SER A 194 -15.70 8.06 4.96
CA SER A 194 -14.92 7.96 6.20
C SER A 194 -15.57 7.08 7.27
N ASP A 195 -16.81 6.62 7.06
CA ASP A 195 -17.52 5.77 8.01
C ASP A 195 -17.30 4.28 7.68
N VAL A 196 -16.38 3.67 8.42
CA VAL A 196 -15.98 2.25 8.27
C VAL A 196 -17.16 1.30 8.47
N SER A 197 -18.19 1.69 9.23
CA SER A 197 -19.38 0.83 9.44
C SER A 197 -20.21 0.64 8.17
N ARG A 198 -20.02 1.53 7.17
CA ARG A 198 -20.68 1.48 5.86
C ARG A 198 -19.86 0.75 4.81
N TRP A 199 -18.61 0.39 5.14
CA TRP A 199 -17.79 -0.42 4.27
C TRP A 199 -18.35 -1.83 4.19
N LYS A 200 -18.24 -2.44 3.01
CA LYS A 200 -18.83 -3.75 2.75
C LYS A 200 -18.00 -4.56 1.77
N VAL A 201 -17.97 -5.86 2.02
CA VAL A 201 -17.52 -6.84 1.04
C VAL A 201 -18.60 -6.93 -0.04
N GLU A 202 -18.23 -6.72 -1.30
CA GLU A 202 -19.11 -6.90 -2.45
C GLU A 202 -18.89 -8.24 -3.16
N LYS A 203 -17.66 -8.77 -3.08
CA LYS A 203 -17.32 -10.12 -3.55
C LYS A 203 -16.22 -10.74 -2.71
N VAL A 204 -16.25 -12.06 -2.63
CA VAL A 204 -15.15 -12.88 -2.13
C VAL A 204 -14.74 -13.84 -3.22
N VAL A 205 -13.45 -13.95 -3.49
CA VAL A 205 -12.88 -14.94 -4.41
C VAL A 205 -12.03 -15.88 -3.59
N TYR A 206 -12.43 -17.15 -3.54
CA TYR A 206 -11.66 -18.24 -2.99
C TYR A 206 -11.30 -19.20 -4.12
N LEU A 207 -10.03 -19.15 -4.53
CA LEU A 207 -9.49 -19.83 -5.70
C LEU A 207 -10.30 -19.52 -6.96
N ASN A 208 -11.00 -20.53 -7.49
CA ASN A 208 -11.81 -20.45 -8.72
C ASN A 208 -13.31 -20.25 -8.43
N SER A 209 -13.68 -19.98 -7.17
CA SER A 209 -15.07 -19.78 -6.75
C SER A 209 -15.28 -18.34 -6.26
N SER A 210 -16.45 -17.78 -6.56
CA SER A 210 -16.85 -16.44 -6.12
C SER A 210 -18.10 -16.48 -5.27
N PHE A 211 -18.16 -15.63 -4.25
CA PHE A 211 -19.26 -15.48 -3.31
C PHE A 211 -19.61 -14.01 -3.14
N ASP A 212 -20.83 -13.69 -2.71
CA ASP A 212 -21.32 -12.34 -2.44
C ASP A 212 -20.91 -11.84 -1.05
N SER A 213 -20.56 -12.72 -0.12
CA SER A 213 -20.08 -12.34 1.21
C SER A 213 -19.14 -13.37 1.85
N VAL A 214 -18.49 -12.98 2.94
CA VAL A 214 -17.64 -13.88 3.75
C VAL A 214 -18.50 -14.98 4.40
N GLU A 215 -19.69 -14.62 4.85
CA GLU A 215 -20.64 -15.54 5.47
C GLU A 215 -21.10 -16.61 4.48
N GLU A 216 -21.39 -16.24 3.23
CA GLU A 216 -21.76 -17.19 2.18
C GLU A 216 -20.62 -18.18 1.89
N LEU A 217 -19.38 -17.68 1.73
CA LEU A 217 -18.20 -18.54 1.59
C LEU A 217 -18.09 -19.50 2.78
N MET A 218 -18.23 -19.02 4.02
CA MET A 218 -18.06 -19.87 5.20
C MET A 218 -19.18 -20.91 5.36
N VAL A 219 -20.42 -20.60 4.94
CA VAL A 219 -21.51 -21.58 4.87
C VAL A 219 -21.18 -22.65 3.84
N ALA A 220 -20.78 -22.27 2.63
CA ALA A 220 -20.38 -23.21 1.58
C ALA A 220 -19.18 -24.07 2.00
N TYR A 221 -18.20 -23.47 2.69
CA TYR A 221 -17.03 -24.15 3.23
C TYR A 221 -17.41 -25.17 4.29
N ARG A 222 -18.24 -24.81 5.28
CA ARG A 222 -18.67 -25.75 6.34
C ARG A 222 -19.54 -26.88 5.83
N ASN A 223 -20.32 -26.65 4.78
CA ASN A 223 -21.19 -27.65 4.15
C ASN A 223 -20.48 -28.46 3.05
N ASP A 224 -19.15 -28.36 2.91
CA ASP A 224 -18.37 -29.04 1.88
C ASP A 224 -18.89 -28.81 0.44
N SER A 225 -19.54 -27.66 0.22
CA SER A 225 -20.16 -27.26 -1.05
C SER A 225 -19.22 -26.42 -1.92
N VAL A 226 -18.01 -26.14 -1.43
CA VAL A 226 -16.89 -25.57 -2.17
C VAL A 226 -15.70 -26.51 -2.05
N ASN A 227 -14.86 -26.55 -3.09
CA ASN A 227 -13.66 -27.39 -3.08
C ASN A 227 -12.67 -26.90 -2.02
N LYS A 228 -12.57 -27.62 -0.90
CA LYS A 228 -11.55 -27.40 0.12
C LYS A 228 -10.19 -27.85 -0.40
N VAL A 229 -9.22 -26.95 -0.37
CA VAL A 229 -7.85 -27.27 -0.73
C VAL A 229 -6.97 -27.29 0.51
N PHE A 230 -5.89 -28.06 0.44
CA PHE A 230 -4.77 -27.88 1.35
C PHE A 230 -3.58 -27.34 0.53
N ILE A 231 -3.19 -26.10 0.80
CA ILE A 231 -2.03 -25.46 0.19
C ILE A 231 -0.89 -25.52 1.20
N PRO A 232 0.12 -26.40 1.03
CA PRO A 232 1.23 -26.49 1.97
C PRO A 232 2.02 -25.17 2.00
N ALA A 233 2.54 -24.81 3.17
CA ALA A 233 3.50 -23.72 3.28
C ALA A 233 4.85 -24.14 2.67
N PRO A 234 5.60 -23.20 2.08
CA PRO A 234 6.95 -23.50 1.62
C PRO A 234 7.81 -23.88 2.82
N SER A 235 8.36 -25.10 2.80
CA SER A 235 9.35 -25.52 3.80
C SER A 235 10.65 -24.74 3.60
N TYR A 236 11.14 -24.11 4.68
CA TYR A 236 12.43 -23.43 4.69
C TYR A 236 13.21 -23.68 5.97
N SER A 237 14.54 -23.61 5.86
CA SER A 237 15.51 -23.76 6.94
C SER A 237 16.80 -23.01 6.53
N PRO A 238 17.80 -22.91 7.41
CA PRO A 238 19.11 -22.39 7.02
C PRO A 238 19.75 -23.15 5.84
N GLU A 239 19.39 -24.42 5.65
CA GLU A 239 19.88 -25.28 4.55
C GLU A 239 18.97 -25.24 3.31
N LYS A 240 17.68 -24.92 3.50
CA LYS A 240 16.67 -24.81 2.44
C LYS A 240 16.09 -23.40 2.42
N LEU A 241 16.71 -22.54 1.62
CA LEU A 241 16.31 -21.14 1.51
C LEU A 241 14.93 -21.00 0.84
N LEU A 242 14.15 -20.02 1.28
CA LEU A 242 12.91 -19.64 0.60
C LEU A 242 13.19 -19.20 -0.84
N PHE A 243 12.35 -19.61 -1.77
CA PHE A 243 12.47 -19.23 -3.18
C PHE A 243 12.35 -17.71 -3.37
N SER A 244 11.62 -17.05 -2.48
CA SER A 244 11.38 -15.60 -2.42
C SER A 244 12.46 -14.81 -1.67
N SER A 245 13.48 -15.48 -1.12
CA SER A 245 14.59 -14.78 -0.44
C SER A 245 15.63 -14.28 -1.44
N TYR A 246 16.34 -13.20 -1.06
CA TYR A 246 17.54 -12.73 -1.77
C TYR A 246 18.79 -13.54 -1.44
N LEU A 247 18.67 -14.57 -0.59
CA LEU A 247 19.80 -15.39 -0.20
C LEU A 247 20.31 -16.20 -1.39
N ARG A 248 21.61 -16.14 -1.60
CA ARG A 248 22.26 -16.76 -2.75
C ARG A 248 22.07 -18.28 -2.70
N ARG A 249 21.63 -18.85 -3.83
CA ARG A 249 21.46 -20.29 -4.04
C ARG A 249 22.13 -20.73 -5.34
N GLY A 250 22.48 -22.02 -5.43
CA GLY A 250 23.20 -22.59 -6.57
C GLY A 250 24.71 -22.32 -6.55
N ALA A 251 25.45 -23.11 -7.31
CA ALA A 251 26.90 -22.95 -7.43
C ALA A 251 27.28 -21.66 -8.19
N ARG A 252 28.43 -21.06 -7.85
CA ARG A 252 28.95 -19.86 -8.54
C ARG A 252 29.21 -20.13 -10.03
N ILE A 253 29.57 -21.35 -10.38
CA ILE A 253 29.79 -21.83 -11.74
C ILE A 253 28.89 -23.06 -11.93
N PRO A 254 28.07 -23.13 -12.98
CA PRO A 254 27.33 -24.34 -13.31
C PRO A 254 28.30 -25.52 -13.47
N GLN A 255 28.11 -26.59 -12.70
CA GLN A 255 28.99 -27.77 -12.75
C GLN A 255 29.06 -28.40 -14.16
N SER A 256 28.05 -28.18 -15.00
CA SER A 256 28.03 -28.58 -16.41
C SER A 256 29.14 -27.96 -17.27
N LEU A 257 29.71 -26.83 -16.85
CA LEU A 257 30.85 -26.18 -17.51
C LEU A 257 32.22 -26.61 -16.93
N CYS A 258 32.22 -27.37 -15.83
CA CYS A 258 33.41 -27.87 -15.16
C CYS A 258 33.65 -29.36 -15.38
N ALA A 259 32.99 -30.00 -16.35
CA ALA A 259 33.41 -31.32 -16.81
C ALA A 259 34.85 -31.18 -17.35
N PRO A 260 35.84 -31.93 -16.83
CA PRO A 260 37.18 -31.86 -17.36
C PRO A 260 37.11 -32.22 -18.85
N PHE A 261 37.60 -31.30 -19.69
CA PHE A 261 37.82 -31.61 -21.10
C PHE A 261 38.85 -32.75 -21.12
N ASN A 262 38.37 -33.98 -21.29
CA ASN A 262 39.19 -35.17 -21.10
C ASN A 262 40.08 -35.36 -22.32
N TRP A 263 41.19 -34.63 -22.37
CA TRP A 263 42.18 -34.64 -23.46
C TRP A 263 42.63 -36.06 -23.82
N LEU A 264 42.71 -36.97 -22.85
CA LEU A 264 43.05 -38.38 -23.05
C LEU A 264 42.03 -39.10 -23.92
N SER A 265 40.73 -38.89 -23.70
CA SER A 265 39.67 -39.49 -24.51
C SER A 265 39.60 -38.94 -25.95
N GLN A 266 40.10 -37.71 -26.16
CA GLN A 266 40.21 -37.11 -27.50
C GLN A 266 41.46 -37.63 -28.23
N MET A 267 42.58 -37.77 -27.54
CA MET A 267 43.82 -38.35 -28.08
C MET A 267 43.66 -39.84 -28.42
N GLU A 268 43.04 -40.65 -27.57
CA GLU A 268 42.80 -42.08 -27.86
C GLU A 268 41.89 -42.28 -29.07
N ARG A 269 40.94 -41.38 -29.31
CA ARG A 269 40.09 -41.39 -30.52
C ARG A 269 40.88 -41.02 -31.78
N ASN A 270 41.82 -40.07 -31.69
CA ASN A 270 42.65 -39.68 -32.83
C ASN A 270 43.76 -40.68 -33.16
N ILE A 271 44.27 -41.42 -32.16
CA ILE A 271 45.26 -42.50 -32.38
C ILE A 271 44.59 -43.71 -33.04
N ARG A 272 43.38 -44.10 -32.58
CA ARG A 272 42.63 -45.20 -33.20
C ARG A 272 42.18 -44.93 -34.64
N SER A 273 42.06 -43.66 -35.05
CA SER A 273 41.77 -43.31 -36.45
C SER A 273 43.01 -43.21 -37.34
N ALA A 274 44.22 -43.22 -36.76
CA ALA A 274 45.47 -43.22 -37.51
C ALA A 274 46.00 -44.64 -37.80
N ASP A 275 45.59 -45.64 -37.01
CA ASP A 275 45.90 -47.07 -37.25
C ASP A 275 44.95 -47.76 -38.25
N VAL A 276 44.06 -46.98 -38.90
CA VAL A 276 43.22 -47.42 -40.02
C VAL A 276 43.51 -46.54 -41.24
N MET A 277 44.76 -46.58 -41.70
CA MET A 277 45.18 -46.25 -43.07
C MET A 277 46.39 -47.09 -43.46
#